data_AF-A0A4R9F1H8-F1
#
_entry.id   AF-A0A4R9F1H8-F1
#
_cell.length_a   1.000
_cell.length_b   1.000
_cell.length_c   1.000
_cell.angle_alpha   90.00
_cell.angle_beta   90.00
_cell.angle_gamma   90.00
#
_symmetry.space_group_name_H-M   'P 1'
#
loop_
_entity.id
_entity.type
_entity.pdbx_description
1 polymer ?
#
loop_
_entity_poly.entity_id
_entity_poly.type
_entity_poly.pdbx_seq_one_letter_code
_entity_poly.pdbx_strand_id
1 'polypeptide(L)' 'MGCDERAHAAALDGEYEWLVTHGDLQIAHVFVDGDEITGIVDWSEAGPSVRRRATIARADRLAPR' A
#
# COMPACT_ATOMS: atom_id res chain seq x y z
N MET A 1 7.93 5.30 -33.68
CA MET A 1 7.35 5.84 -32.42
C MET A 1 6.69 4.67 -31.71
N GLY A 2 7.50 3.85 -31.04
CA GLY A 2 7.04 2.66 -30.33
C GLY A 2 7.55 2.81 -28.91
N CYS A 3 6.72 3.38 -28.05
CA CYS A 3 6.96 3.32 -26.62
C CYS A 3 6.68 1.88 -26.20
N ASP A 4 7.73 1.17 -25.83
CA ASP A 4 7.60 -0.13 -25.18
C ASP A 4 7.02 0.10 -23.78
N GLU A 5 5.73 -0.15 -23.64
CA GLU A 5 4.93 0.01 -22.42
C GLU A 5 5.40 -0.92 -21.29
N ARG A 6 6.41 -1.79 -21.53
CA ARG A 6 7.03 -2.66 -20.51
C ARG A 6 8.08 -1.97 -19.63
N ALA A 7 8.45 -0.73 -19.91
CA ALA A 7 9.57 -0.05 -19.23
C ALA A 7 9.23 0.66 -17.90
N HIS A 8 7.98 0.66 -17.41
CA HIS A 8 7.63 1.40 -16.19
C HIS A 8 7.84 0.62 -14.88
N ALA A 9 7.95 -0.71 -14.90
CA ALA A 9 7.97 -1.52 -13.67
C ALA A 9 9.38 -1.91 -13.17
N ALA A 10 10.42 -1.80 -13.99
CA ALA A 10 11.76 -2.34 -13.70
C ALA A 10 12.68 -1.42 -12.87
N ALA A 11 12.26 -0.19 -12.57
CA ALA A 11 13.12 0.85 -12.00
C ALA A 11 13.10 0.97 -10.46
N LEU A 12 12.36 0.10 -9.76
CA LEU A 12 12.36 0.08 -8.30
C LEU A 12 13.18 -1.14 -7.85
N ASP A 13 14.36 -0.89 -7.29
CA ASP A 13 15.42 -1.83 -6.88
C ASP A 13 15.04 -2.87 -5.80
N GLY A 14 13.77 -3.20 -5.64
CA GLY A 14 13.25 -4.08 -4.59
C GLY A 14 13.03 -3.40 -3.23
N GLU A 15 13.38 -2.11 -3.08
CA GLU A 15 12.98 -1.32 -1.91
C GLU A 15 11.49 -0.93 -1.92
N TYR A 16 10.80 -1.03 -3.05
CA TYR A 16 9.40 -0.64 -3.16
C TYR A 16 8.52 -1.81 -3.59
N GLU A 17 7.42 -1.99 -2.87
CA GLU A 17 6.38 -2.95 -3.14
C GLU A 17 5.21 -2.24 -3.86
N TRP A 18 4.72 -2.84 -4.93
CA TRP A 18 3.54 -2.38 -5.65
C TRP A 18 2.28 -2.93 -4.98
N LEU A 19 1.33 -2.04 -4.70
CA LEU A 19 0.07 -2.37 -4.04
C LEU A 19 -1.10 -1.77 -4.82
N VAL A 20 -2.29 -2.34 -4.63
CA VAL A 20 -3.54 -1.66 -5.00
C VAL A 20 -4.11 -1.05 -3.73
N THR A 21 -4.33 0.25 -3.74
CA THR A 21 -4.98 0.97 -2.64
C THR A 21 -6.37 1.38 -3.07
N HIS A 22 -7.27 1.50 -2.09
CA HIS A 22 -8.65 1.96 -2.31
C HIS A 22 -8.71 3.35 -2.96
N GLY A 23 -7.72 4.21 -2.70
CA GLY A 23 -7.55 5.50 -3.37
C GLY A 23 -8.14 6.67 -2.57
N ASP A 24 -9.28 6.45 -1.91
CA ASP A 24 -9.96 7.53 -1.15
C ASP A 24 -10.42 7.14 0.26
N LEU A 25 -10.21 5.89 0.69
CA LEU A 25 -10.85 5.26 1.85
C LEU A 25 -11.29 6.22 2.97
N GLN A 26 -12.60 6.44 3.06
CA GLN A 26 -13.26 7.23 4.09
C GLN A 26 -14.07 6.32 5.01
N ILE A 27 -14.29 6.74 6.27
CA ILE A 27 -15.12 5.96 7.23
C ILE A 27 -16.53 5.72 6.68
N ALA A 28 -17.07 6.64 5.87
CA ALA A 28 -18.37 6.48 5.22
C ALA A 28 -18.45 5.28 4.24
N HIS A 29 -17.30 4.76 3.80
CA HIS A 29 -17.20 3.63 2.87
C HIS A 29 -16.97 2.27 3.57
N VAL A 30 -16.97 2.23 4.91
CA VAL A 30 -16.67 1.03 5.70
C VAL A 30 -17.91 0.58 6.48
N PHE A 31 -18.27 -0.70 6.33
CA PHE A 31 -19.30 -1.35 7.15
C PHE A 31 -18.65 -2.10 8.30
N VAL A 32 -19.24 -1.99 9.49
CA VAL A 32 -18.79 -2.66 10.71
C VAL A 32 -19.94 -3.42 11.37
N ASP A 33 -19.63 -4.54 12.01
CA ASP A 33 -20.50 -5.24 12.96
C ASP A 33 -19.73 -5.43 14.28
N GLY A 34 -20.14 -4.69 15.32
CA GLY A 34 -19.36 -4.57 16.55
C GLY A 34 -17.96 -4.00 16.27
N ASP A 35 -16.93 -4.80 16.57
CA ASP A 35 -15.51 -4.45 16.39
C ASP A 35 -14.91 -5.03 15.09
N GLU A 36 -15.73 -5.65 14.24
CA GLU A 36 -15.28 -6.27 12.99
C GLU A 36 -15.68 -5.44 11.76
N ILE A 37 -14.73 -5.23 10.83
CA ILE A 37 -15.03 -4.67 9.52
C ILE A 37 -15.62 -5.77 8.65
N THR A 38 -16.85 -5.58 8.19
CA THR A 38 -17.58 -6.56 7.38
C THR A 38 -17.60 -6.22 5.90
N GLY A 39 -17.25 -4.99 5.53
CA GLY A 39 -17.19 -4.59 4.13
C GLY A 39 -16.53 -3.24 3.89
N ILE A 40 -15.97 -3.09 2.69
CA ILE A 40 -15.46 -1.83 2.15
C ILE A 40 -16.05 -1.67 0.75
N VAL A 41 -16.68 -0.52 0.49
CA VAL A 41 -17.35 -0.22 -0.78
C VAL A 41 -16.70 0.95 -1.50
N ASP A 42 -17.24 1.25 -2.68
CA ASP A 42 -16.79 2.33 -3.57
C ASP A 42 -15.30 2.24 -3.96
N TRP A 43 -14.93 1.20 -4.70
CA TRP A 43 -13.57 0.99 -5.23
C TRP A 43 -13.30 1.71 -6.56
N SER A 44 -14.11 2.73 -6.89
CA SER A 44 -14.03 3.40 -8.19
C SER A 44 -12.71 4.16 -8.39
N GLU A 45 -12.16 4.72 -7.31
CA GLU A 45 -10.86 5.43 -7.28
C GLU A 45 -9.67 4.51 -6.95
N ALA A 46 -9.90 3.18 -6.90
CA ALA A 46 -8.84 2.25 -6.58
C ALA A 46 -7.75 2.23 -7.64
N GLY A 47 -6.49 2.24 -7.20
CA GLY A 47 -5.38 2.39 -8.12
C GLY A 47 -4.03 1.90 -7.61
N PRO A 48 -3.03 1.85 -8.49
CA PRO A 48 -1.68 1.46 -8.15
C PRO A 48 -1.06 2.44 -7.15
N SER A 49 -0.39 1.90 -6.14
CA SER A 49 0.45 2.65 -5.22
C SER A 49 1.78 1.93 -5.02
N VAL A 50 2.76 2.68 -4.50
CA VAL A 50 4.06 2.15 -4.09
C VAL A 50 4.25 2.34 -2.60
N ARG A 51 4.75 1.31 -1.92
CA ARG A 51 5.16 1.38 -0.52
C ARG A 51 6.65 1.06 -0.43
N ARG A 52 7.43 1.88 0.26
CA ARG A 52 8.81 1.49 0.60
C ARG A 52 8.77 0.35 1.63
N ARG A 53 9.44 -0.75 1.34
CA ARG A 53 9.65 -1.88 2.24
C ARG A 53 10.48 -1.40 3.43
N ALA A 54 9.80 -1.00 4.50
CA ALA A 54 10.46 -0.64 5.74
C ALA A 54 11.12 -1.89 6.33
N THR A 55 12.45 -1.90 6.42
CA THR A 55 13.15 -2.83 7.30
C THR A 55 12.76 -2.45 8.73
N ILE A 56 11.86 -3.21 9.35
CA ILE A 56 11.67 -3.15 10.80
C ILE A 56 12.96 -3.70 11.41
N ALA A 57 13.97 -2.84 11.57
CA ALA A 57 15.07 -3.16 12.46
C ALA A 57 14.44 -3.34 13.85
N ARG A 58 14.59 -4.55 14.41
CA ARG A 58 14.13 -4.85 15.76
C ARG A 58 14.56 -3.70 16.69
N ALA A 59 13.63 -3.28 17.54
CA ALA A 59 13.85 -2.24 18.55
C ALA A 59 14.83 -2.67 19.66
N ASP A 60 15.45 -3.85 19.55
CA ASP A 60 16.42 -4.40 20.50
C ASP A 60 17.78 -3.70 20.48
N ARG A 61 18.01 -2.75 19.55
CA ARG A 61 19.27 -1.98 19.45
C ARG A 61 19.29 -0.62 20.16
N LEU A 62 18.21 -0.23 20.86
CA LEU A 62 18.09 1.09 21.53
C LEU A 62 18.05 1.01 23.06
N ALA A 63 18.61 -0.04 23.69
CA ALA A 63 18.86 0.01 25.13
C ALA A 63 20.06 0.93 25.43
N PRO A 64 19.90 2.04 26.16
CA PRO A 64 21.03 2.87 26.58
C PRO A 64 21.88 2.12 27.62
N ARG A 65 23.21 2.28 27.51
CA ARG A 65 24.15 1.93 28.58
C ARG A 65 24.23 3.03 29.62
#